data_AF-A0A7D7VDS9-F1
#
_entry.id   AF-A0A7D7VDS9-F1
#
_cell.length_a   1.000
_cell.length_b   1.000
_cell.length_c   1.000
_cell.angle_alpha   90.00
_cell.angle_beta   90.00
_cell.angle_gamma   90.00
#
_symmetry.space_group_name_H-M   'P 1'
#
loop_
_entity.id
_entity.type
_entity.pdbx_description
1 polymer ?
#
loop_
_entity_poly.entity_id
_entity_poly.type
_entity_poly.pdbx_seq_one_letter_code
_entity_poly.pdbx_strand_id
1 'polypeptide(L)'
;MIFLEIFDRHAQYYLEKTSKRKERSCHMLRYPCANCKKTFHRIDLWPHPEKSDMFICRKCNTARRLEKQKSFESDFRGFRDRQDYVRQEATFQTDQSRVSDDEFDEIIQEFEQAHWMGISKAESLTHKKYIESLFKREFWNRIHNKHKKSHEKISQLSEESDMAIHYNLLGVSRDSTDVQVKGAYRRLILKWHPDKNPHELKYAEKMLISVKLAFDEIMKSRTSNS
;
A
#
# COMPACT_ATOMS: atom_id res chain seq x y z
N MET A 1 54.13 -22.72 39.05
CA MET A 1 54.70 -22.06 37.85
C MET A 1 54.18 -22.72 36.57
N ILE A 2 52.88 -22.60 36.25
CA ILE A 2 52.30 -22.97 34.93
C ILE A 2 51.12 -22.04 34.59
N PHE A 3 50.43 -21.46 35.59
CA PHE A 3 49.28 -20.57 35.35
C PHE A 3 49.59 -19.15 34.84
N LEU A 4 50.83 -18.67 34.94
CA LEU A 4 51.21 -17.32 34.47
C LEU A 4 51.67 -17.28 33.01
N GLU A 5 52.05 -18.41 32.39
CA GLU A 5 52.46 -18.42 30.98
C GLU A 5 51.29 -18.51 29.98
N ILE A 6 50.10 -18.94 30.44
CA ILE A 6 48.90 -19.06 29.59
C ILE A 6 48.22 -17.69 29.40
N PHE A 7 48.29 -16.81 30.41
CA PHE A 7 47.68 -15.47 30.32
C PHE A 7 48.43 -14.54 29.36
N ASP A 8 49.75 -14.64 29.26
CA ASP A 8 50.55 -13.78 28.36
C ASP A 8 50.42 -14.17 26.88
N ARG A 9 50.28 -15.46 26.54
CA ARG A 9 50.00 -15.86 25.14
C ARG A 9 48.62 -15.43 24.66
N HIS A 10 47.62 -15.44 25.54
CA HIS A 10 46.29 -14.94 25.20
C HIS A 10 46.26 -13.42 25.06
N ALA A 11 46.99 -12.67 25.90
CA ALA A 11 47.09 -11.22 25.79
C ALA A 11 47.78 -10.78 24.48
N GLN A 12 48.86 -11.46 24.07
CA GLN A 12 49.53 -11.20 22.79
C GLN A 12 48.66 -11.57 21.57
N TYR A 13 47.90 -12.67 21.65
CA TYR A 13 46.92 -13.03 20.61
C TYR A 13 45.82 -11.97 20.45
N TYR A 14 45.37 -11.37 21.55
CA TYR A 14 44.38 -10.30 21.51
C TYR A 14 44.97 -8.97 21.01
N LEU A 15 46.21 -8.62 21.36
CA LEU A 15 46.88 -7.40 20.88
C LEU A 15 47.31 -7.48 19.39
N GLU A 16 47.67 -8.67 18.89
CA GLU A 16 47.91 -8.87 17.45
C GLU A 16 46.60 -8.85 16.63
N LYS A 17 45.48 -9.31 17.19
CA LYS A 17 44.17 -9.20 16.52
C LYS A 17 43.60 -7.78 16.55
N THR A 18 43.92 -6.97 17.55
CA THR A 18 43.53 -5.55 17.57
C THR A 18 44.39 -4.70 16.63
N SER A 19 45.64 -5.10 16.32
CA SER A 19 46.45 -4.41 15.29
C SER A 19 46.22 -4.92 13.85
N LYS A 20 45.66 -6.12 13.67
CA LYS A 20 45.24 -6.67 12.36
C LYS A 20 43.78 -6.36 11.98
N ARG A 21 43.01 -5.70 12.84
CA ARG A 21 41.88 -4.85 12.41
C ARG A 21 42.45 -3.55 11.83
N LYS A 22 43.20 -3.67 10.73
CA LYS A 22 43.22 -2.60 9.74
C LYS A 22 41.77 -2.43 9.33
N GLU A 23 41.15 -1.39 9.89
CA GLU A 23 40.08 -0.61 9.31
C GLU A 23 40.39 -0.44 7.81
N ARG A 24 40.04 -1.44 7.01
CA ARG A 24 40.06 -1.35 5.56
C ARG A 24 38.82 -0.56 5.18
N SER A 25 38.86 0.74 5.45
CA SER A 25 38.55 1.85 4.54
C SER A 25 37.38 1.67 3.55
N CYS A 26 36.33 0.95 3.92
CA CYS A 26 35.14 0.85 3.05
C CYS A 26 34.30 2.15 3.13
N HIS A 27 34.45 2.90 4.23
CA HIS A 27 33.79 4.20 4.43
C HIS A 27 34.34 5.34 3.57
N MET A 28 35.54 5.20 2.97
CA MET A 28 36.15 6.23 2.12
C MET A 28 35.81 6.08 0.63
N LEU A 29 35.29 4.92 0.20
CA LEU A 29 34.98 4.69 -1.21
C LEU A 29 33.76 5.51 -1.63
N ARG A 30 33.98 6.41 -2.60
CA ARG A 30 32.93 7.23 -3.21
C ARG A 30 32.44 6.59 -4.50
N TYR A 31 31.12 6.52 -4.66
CA TYR A 31 30.46 5.93 -5.82
C TYR A 31 29.57 6.97 -6.49
N PRO A 32 29.44 6.95 -7.83
CA PRO A 32 28.59 7.89 -8.54
C PRO A 32 27.11 7.52 -8.41
N CYS A 33 26.27 8.53 -8.26
CA CYS A 33 24.83 8.39 -8.45
C CYS A 33 24.53 8.14 -9.94
N ALA A 34 23.73 7.11 -10.23
CA ALA A 34 23.30 6.76 -11.57
C ALA A 34 22.60 7.92 -12.32
N ASN A 35 21.88 8.76 -11.57
CA ASN A 35 21.03 9.81 -12.13
C ASN A 35 21.76 11.16 -12.24
N CYS A 36 22.20 11.76 -11.12
CA CYS A 36 22.85 13.07 -11.14
C CYS A 36 24.37 13.04 -11.36
N LYS A 37 24.98 11.85 -11.51
CA LYS A 37 26.42 11.63 -11.73
C LYS A 37 27.37 12.16 -10.65
N LYS A 38 26.86 12.80 -9.59
CA LYS A 38 27.65 13.23 -8.42
C LYS A 38 28.12 12.02 -7.59
N THR A 39 29.27 12.15 -6.94
CA THR A 39 29.88 11.09 -6.13
C THR A 39 29.47 11.19 -4.65
N PHE A 40 29.11 10.07 -4.04
CA PHE A 40 28.65 9.98 -2.65
C PHE A 40 29.32 8.81 -1.93
N HIS A 41 29.32 8.82 -0.59
CA HIS A 41 29.72 7.64 0.16
C HIS A 41 28.69 6.52 -0.04
N ARG A 42 29.12 5.26 0.02
CA ARG A 42 28.22 4.11 -0.21
C ARG A 42 26.99 4.09 0.70
N ILE A 43 27.10 4.62 1.92
CA ILE A 43 26.00 4.73 2.89
C ILE A 43 24.91 5.74 2.46
N ASP A 44 25.27 6.72 1.62
CA ASP A 44 24.38 7.77 1.12
C ASP A 44 23.71 7.40 -0.23
N LEU A 45 23.81 6.13 -0.61
CA LEU A 45 23.37 5.59 -1.88
C LEU A 45 22.39 4.44 -1.66
N TRP A 46 21.30 4.45 -2.40
CA TRP A 46 20.27 3.42 -2.41
C TRP A 46 20.32 2.62 -3.72
N PRO A 47 19.95 1.33 -3.71
CA PRO A 47 19.81 0.55 -4.95
C PRO A 47 18.85 1.22 -5.94
N HIS A 48 19.19 1.18 -7.23
CA HIS A 48 18.33 1.70 -8.28
C HIS A 48 17.14 0.74 -8.49
N PRO A 49 15.87 1.21 -8.46
CA PRO A 49 14.71 0.32 -8.39
C PRO A 49 14.49 -0.56 -9.62
N GLU A 50 15.04 -0.17 -10.78
CA GLU A 50 14.90 -0.90 -12.06
C GLU A 50 16.21 -1.52 -12.55
N LYS A 51 17.34 -1.21 -11.91
CA LYS A 51 18.67 -1.65 -12.35
C LYS A 51 19.42 -2.10 -11.12
N SER A 52 19.42 -3.40 -10.85
CA SER A 52 19.98 -4.01 -9.63
C SER A 52 21.43 -3.58 -9.34
N ASP A 53 22.19 -3.31 -10.41
CA ASP A 53 23.63 -3.05 -10.33
C ASP A 53 23.98 -1.57 -10.19
N MET A 54 22.98 -0.69 -10.11
CA MET A 54 23.16 0.75 -10.04
C MET A 54 22.68 1.33 -8.70
N PHE A 55 23.24 2.49 -8.34
CA PHE A 55 22.90 3.19 -7.11
C PHE A 55 22.45 4.62 -7.37
N ILE A 56 21.54 5.14 -6.55
CA ILE A 56 21.02 6.52 -6.61
C ILE A 56 21.18 7.21 -5.26
N CYS A 57 21.50 8.50 -5.28
CA CYS A 57 21.60 9.29 -4.05
C CYS A 57 20.23 9.65 -3.49
N ARG A 58 20.19 10.00 -2.19
CA ARG A 58 18.95 10.43 -1.51
C ARG A 58 18.18 11.46 -2.31
N LYS A 59 18.83 12.53 -2.78
CA LYS A 59 18.16 13.61 -3.52
C LYS A 59 17.54 13.13 -4.82
N CYS A 60 18.23 12.30 -5.61
CA CYS A 60 17.68 11.74 -6.84
C CYS A 60 16.57 10.74 -6.58
N ASN A 61 16.67 9.97 -5.49
CA ASN A 61 15.61 9.08 -5.06
C ASN A 61 14.37 9.88 -4.61
N THR A 62 14.55 10.94 -3.82
CA THR A 62 13.48 11.86 -3.42
C THR A 62 12.87 12.57 -4.62
N ALA A 63 13.66 13.08 -5.57
CA ALA A 63 13.16 13.72 -6.78
C ALA A 63 12.35 12.74 -7.64
N ARG A 64 12.86 11.54 -7.86
CA ARG A 64 12.13 10.45 -8.52
C ARG A 64 10.86 10.07 -7.76
N ARG A 65 10.89 10.07 -6.42
CA ARG A 65 9.70 9.84 -5.57
C ARG A 65 8.68 10.95 -5.76
N LEU A 66 9.11 12.21 -5.78
CA LEU A 66 8.26 13.37 -6.01
C LEU A 66 7.72 13.41 -7.43
N GLU A 67 8.50 13.04 -8.45
CA GLU A 67 8.05 12.88 -9.83
C GLU A 67 7.08 11.72 -9.97
N LYS A 68 7.32 10.59 -9.29
CA LYS A 68 6.34 9.50 -9.22
C LYS A 68 5.07 9.95 -8.50
N GLN A 69 5.17 10.68 -7.40
CA GLN A 69 4.03 11.28 -6.69
C GLN A 69 3.30 12.33 -7.53
N LYS A 70 4.00 13.10 -8.37
CA LYS A 70 3.39 14.07 -9.31
C LYS A 70 2.79 13.40 -10.55
N SER A 71 3.40 12.34 -11.06
CA SER A 71 2.82 11.49 -12.12
C SER A 71 1.67 10.63 -11.60
N PHE A 72 1.63 10.48 -10.28
CA PHE A 72 0.53 9.97 -9.47
C PHE A 72 -0.19 11.17 -8.85
N GLU A 73 -0.35 12.28 -9.59
CA GLU A 73 -1.52 13.14 -9.45
C GLU A 73 -2.70 12.21 -9.66
N SER A 74 -3.13 11.61 -8.57
CA SER A 74 -4.19 10.64 -8.63
C SER A 74 -5.44 11.42 -9.03
N ASP A 75 -6.19 10.92 -10.01
CA ASP A 75 -7.52 11.46 -10.37
C ASP A 75 -8.42 11.62 -9.13
N PHE A 76 -8.04 10.98 -8.01
CA PHE A 76 -8.67 11.12 -6.73
C PHE A 76 -8.51 12.51 -6.10
N ARG A 77 -7.37 13.23 -6.16
CA ARG A 77 -7.25 14.55 -5.48
C ARG A 77 -8.16 15.62 -6.10
N GLY A 78 -8.39 15.55 -7.41
CA GLY A 78 -9.29 16.44 -8.17
C GLY A 78 -10.75 15.99 -8.16
N PHE A 79 -11.17 15.10 -7.25
CA PHE A 79 -12.51 14.52 -7.30
C PHE A 79 -13.64 15.54 -7.24
N ARG A 80 -13.41 16.69 -6.60
CA ARG A 80 -14.38 17.79 -6.47
C ARG A 80 -14.65 18.52 -7.78
N ASP A 81 -13.74 18.41 -8.75
CA ASP A 81 -13.86 19.01 -10.08
C ASP A 81 -14.57 18.09 -11.07
N ARG A 82 -14.88 16.85 -10.67
CA ARG A 82 -15.58 15.90 -11.53
C ARG A 82 -17.03 16.31 -11.77
N GLN A 83 -17.51 16.02 -12.97
CA GLN A 83 -18.89 16.32 -13.36
C GLN A 83 -19.94 15.57 -12.52
N ASP A 84 -19.59 14.40 -11.97
CA ASP A 84 -20.45 13.54 -11.17
C ASP A 84 -20.30 13.76 -9.65
N TYR A 85 -19.52 14.75 -9.22
CA TYR A 85 -19.39 15.09 -7.80
C TYR A 85 -20.59 15.91 -7.30
N VAL A 86 -21.13 15.50 -6.15
CA VAL A 86 -22.21 16.20 -5.44
C VAL A 86 -21.68 16.68 -4.10
N ARG A 87 -21.75 18.00 -3.87
CA ARG A 87 -21.30 18.64 -2.62
C ARG A 87 -22.03 18.08 -1.40
N GLN A 88 -21.27 17.88 -0.32
CA GLN A 88 -21.74 17.30 0.93
C GLN A 88 -22.97 18.02 1.52
N GLU A 89 -22.99 19.35 1.40
CA GLU A 89 -24.06 20.24 1.90
C GLU A 89 -25.42 20.02 1.21
N ALA A 90 -25.45 19.46 -0.02
CA ALA A 90 -26.67 19.30 -0.81
C ALA A 90 -27.52 18.06 -0.43
N THR A 91 -27.02 17.20 0.45
CA THR A 91 -27.65 15.92 0.85
C THR A 91 -27.59 15.72 2.36
N PHE A 92 -27.75 16.83 3.10
CA PHE A 92 -27.64 16.83 4.55
C PHE A 92 -28.88 16.22 5.20
N GLN A 93 -28.84 14.90 5.38
CA GLN A 93 -29.58 14.04 6.31
C GLN A 93 -29.75 12.70 5.60
N THR A 94 -28.84 11.74 5.78
CA THR A 94 -29.11 10.29 5.70
C THR A 94 -27.81 9.52 5.82
N ASP A 95 -27.80 8.64 6.81
CA ASP A 95 -26.87 7.53 7.07
C ASP A 95 -25.50 7.80 7.73
N GLN A 96 -25.30 7.11 8.86
CA GLN A 96 -24.03 7.10 9.64
C GLN A 96 -22.90 6.38 8.90
N SER A 97 -23.20 5.68 7.81
CA SER A 97 -22.22 4.92 7.00
C SER A 97 -21.52 5.75 5.92
N ARG A 98 -21.78 7.06 5.83
CA ARG A 98 -21.24 7.94 4.78
C ARG A 98 -19.80 8.36 5.06
N VAL A 99 -18.96 8.32 4.03
CA VAL A 99 -17.60 8.90 4.05
C VAL A 99 -17.66 10.40 3.74
N SER A 100 -17.10 11.23 4.61
CA SER A 100 -17.05 12.68 4.41
C SER A 100 -16.00 13.07 3.36
N ASP A 101 -16.08 14.29 2.83
CA ASP A 101 -15.08 14.76 1.85
C ASP A 101 -13.69 14.92 2.49
N ASP A 102 -13.61 15.33 3.76
CA ASP A 102 -12.36 15.38 4.52
C ASP A 102 -11.79 13.98 4.76
N GLU A 103 -12.66 13.01 5.06
CA GLU A 103 -12.26 11.62 5.23
C GLU A 103 -11.74 11.02 3.91
N PHE A 104 -12.30 11.42 2.75
CA PHE A 104 -11.72 11.04 1.46
C PHE A 104 -10.32 11.61 1.25
N ASP A 105 -10.10 12.89 1.56
CA ASP A 105 -8.77 13.50 1.42
C ASP A 105 -7.74 12.77 2.30
N GLU A 106 -8.12 12.41 3.52
CA GLU A 106 -7.27 11.63 4.43
C GLU A 106 -6.99 10.23 3.89
N ILE A 107 -7.98 9.53 3.35
CA ILE A 107 -7.80 8.21 2.72
C ILE A 107 -6.86 8.29 1.52
N ILE A 108 -7.03 9.30 0.65
CA ILE A 108 -6.15 9.54 -0.49
C ILE A 108 -4.73 9.82 -0.02
N GLN A 109 -4.60 10.72 0.97
CA GLN A 109 -3.30 11.09 1.53
C GLN A 109 -2.59 9.87 2.11
N GLU A 110 -3.28 9.06 2.92
CA GLU A 110 -2.70 7.84 3.49
C GLU A 110 -2.34 6.83 2.39
N PHE A 111 -3.20 6.61 1.39
CA PHE A 111 -2.90 5.73 0.26
C PHE A 111 -1.66 6.15 -0.54
N GLU A 112 -1.48 7.46 -0.77
CA GLU A 112 -0.33 8.02 -1.48
C GLU A 112 0.95 8.04 -0.61
N GLN A 113 0.80 8.20 0.70
CA GLN A 113 1.90 8.19 1.67
C GLN A 113 2.27 6.78 2.13
N ALA A 114 1.40 5.80 1.87
CA ALA A 114 1.58 4.44 2.29
C ALA A 114 2.90 3.87 1.76
N HIS A 115 3.70 3.34 2.67
CA HIS A 115 4.98 2.75 2.30
C HIS A 115 4.74 1.32 1.81
N TRP A 116 4.42 1.20 0.52
CA TRP A 116 4.20 -0.03 -0.24
C TRP A 116 5.44 -0.94 -0.39
N MET A 117 6.30 -0.99 0.63
CA MET A 117 7.49 -1.82 0.66
C MET A 117 7.07 -3.29 0.78
N GLY A 118 7.12 -4.02 -0.34
CA GLY A 118 6.88 -5.46 -0.37
C GLY A 118 5.54 -5.91 -0.97
N ILE A 119 4.74 -5.00 -1.54
CA ILE A 119 3.60 -5.40 -2.37
C ILE A 119 3.97 -5.42 -3.86
N SER A 120 3.35 -6.34 -4.59
CA SER A 120 3.52 -6.47 -6.04
C SER A 120 2.82 -5.35 -6.80
N LYS A 121 3.23 -5.14 -8.06
CA LYS A 121 2.56 -4.17 -8.97
C LYS A 121 1.07 -4.52 -9.18
N ALA A 122 0.73 -5.80 -9.17
CA ALA A 122 -0.65 -6.27 -9.30
C ALA A 122 -1.48 -5.90 -8.07
N GLU A 123 -0.96 -6.11 -6.86
CA GLU A 123 -1.62 -5.70 -5.61
C GLU A 123 -1.82 -4.19 -5.55
N SER A 124 -0.81 -3.40 -5.92
CA SER A 124 -0.94 -1.94 -5.98
C SER A 124 -2.06 -1.49 -6.93
N LEU A 125 -2.18 -2.14 -8.09
CA LEU A 125 -3.25 -1.86 -9.04
C LEU A 125 -4.63 -2.25 -8.50
N THR A 126 -4.74 -3.36 -7.76
CA THR A 126 -6.01 -3.74 -7.11
C THR A 126 -6.45 -2.72 -6.07
N HIS A 127 -5.52 -2.19 -5.29
CA HIS A 127 -5.83 -1.15 -4.30
C HIS A 127 -6.29 0.15 -4.99
N LYS A 128 -5.65 0.54 -6.11
CA LYS A 128 -6.12 1.68 -6.92
C LYS A 128 -7.57 1.47 -7.39
N LYS A 129 -7.87 0.31 -7.97
CA LYS A 129 -9.24 -0.03 -8.43
C LYS A 129 -10.26 -0.02 -7.29
N TYR A 130 -9.85 -0.44 -6.10
CA TYR A 130 -10.71 -0.38 -4.92
C TYR A 130 -11.06 1.08 -4.57
N ILE A 131 -10.08 1.98 -4.50
CA ILE A 131 -10.36 3.39 -4.23
C ILE A 131 -11.26 3.97 -5.33
N GLU A 132 -11.04 3.64 -6.60
CA GLU A 132 -11.96 4.03 -7.69
C GLU A 132 -13.39 3.53 -7.44
N SER A 133 -13.56 2.27 -7.01
CA SER A 133 -14.88 1.70 -6.72
C SER A 133 -15.57 2.38 -5.53
N LEU A 134 -14.80 2.74 -4.51
CA LEU A 134 -15.28 3.46 -3.33
C LEU A 134 -15.81 4.85 -3.72
N PHE A 135 -15.07 5.59 -4.54
CA PHE A 135 -15.51 6.88 -5.08
C PHE A 135 -16.76 6.75 -5.96
N LYS A 136 -16.79 5.77 -6.87
CA LYS A 136 -17.95 5.52 -7.74
C LYS A 136 -19.20 5.23 -6.93
N ARG A 137 -19.12 4.32 -5.95
CA ARG A 137 -20.26 3.96 -5.09
C ARG A 137 -20.77 5.16 -4.31
N GLU A 138 -19.85 5.92 -3.70
CA GLU A 138 -20.21 7.07 -2.88
C GLU A 138 -20.82 8.21 -3.71
N PHE A 139 -20.26 8.53 -4.88
CA PHE A 139 -20.84 9.55 -5.76
C PHE A 139 -22.16 9.09 -6.39
N TRP A 140 -22.27 7.82 -6.75
CA TRP A 140 -23.51 7.25 -7.23
C TRP A 140 -24.61 7.35 -6.17
N ASN A 141 -24.34 6.95 -4.93
CA ASN A 141 -25.26 7.09 -3.80
C ASN A 141 -25.69 8.55 -3.59
N ARG A 142 -24.76 9.51 -3.71
CA ARG A 142 -25.06 10.95 -3.60
C ARG A 142 -25.99 11.44 -4.71
N ILE A 143 -25.82 10.98 -5.94
CA ILE A 143 -26.68 11.34 -7.08
C ILE A 143 -28.06 10.68 -6.93
N HIS A 144 -28.13 9.41 -6.53
CA HIS A 144 -29.35 8.62 -6.52
C HIS A 144 -30.24 8.84 -5.29
N ASN A 145 -29.71 9.41 -4.20
CA ASN A 145 -30.53 9.88 -3.06
C ASN A 145 -31.38 11.12 -3.36
N LYS A 146 -31.30 11.70 -4.57
CA LYS A 146 -32.11 12.87 -4.95
C LYS A 146 -33.55 12.53 -5.34
N HIS A 147 -33.82 11.32 -5.86
CA HIS A 147 -35.19 10.84 -6.14
C HIS A 147 -35.27 9.31 -6.08
N LYS A 148 -36.04 8.79 -5.12
CA LYS A 148 -36.25 7.36 -4.76
C LYS A 148 -36.88 6.45 -5.85
N LYS A 149 -36.77 6.76 -7.14
CA LYS A 149 -37.43 6.02 -8.24
C LYS A 149 -36.54 5.91 -9.48
N SER A 150 -35.64 4.94 -9.51
CA SER A 150 -35.08 4.33 -10.74
C SER A 150 -33.99 3.30 -10.37
N HIS A 151 -34.37 2.29 -9.58
CA HIS A 151 -33.39 1.36 -9.00
C HIS A 151 -33.08 0.11 -9.84
N GLU A 152 -33.71 -0.08 -11.02
CA GLU A 152 -33.66 -1.40 -11.68
C GLU A 152 -32.74 -1.51 -12.90
N LYS A 153 -32.42 -0.40 -13.59
CA LYS A 153 -31.85 -0.51 -14.95
C LYS A 153 -30.32 -0.31 -15.05
N ILE A 154 -29.66 0.06 -13.95
CA ILE A 154 -28.19 0.26 -13.90
C ILE A 154 -27.49 -0.76 -12.98
N SER A 155 -28.18 -1.38 -12.00
CA SER A 155 -27.54 -2.31 -11.03
C SER A 155 -26.97 -3.57 -11.70
N GLN A 156 -27.68 -4.09 -12.70
CA GLN A 156 -27.29 -5.33 -13.38
C GLN A 156 -25.99 -5.18 -14.22
N LEU A 157 -25.63 -3.97 -14.64
CA LEU A 157 -24.39 -3.72 -15.40
C LEU A 157 -23.16 -3.49 -14.51
N SER A 158 -23.34 -3.16 -13.22
CA SER A 158 -22.25 -2.96 -12.26
C SER A 158 -21.86 -4.24 -11.50
N GLU A 159 -22.82 -5.13 -11.22
CA GLU A 159 -22.63 -6.30 -10.35
C GLU A 159 -21.56 -7.30 -10.84
N GLU A 160 -21.47 -7.57 -12.16
CA GLU A 160 -20.44 -8.48 -12.70
C GLU A 160 -19.03 -7.90 -12.61
N SER A 161 -18.90 -6.58 -12.73
CA SER A 161 -17.62 -5.88 -12.62
C SER A 161 -17.12 -5.85 -11.17
N ASP A 162 -18.05 -5.72 -10.22
CA ASP A 162 -17.77 -5.66 -8.80
C ASP A 162 -17.35 -7.03 -8.25
N MET A 163 -18.01 -8.13 -8.69
CA MET A 163 -17.59 -9.48 -8.32
C MET A 163 -16.16 -9.80 -8.75
N ALA A 164 -15.75 -9.36 -9.94
CA ALA A 164 -14.35 -9.47 -10.38
C ALA A 164 -13.40 -8.76 -9.43
N ILE A 165 -13.77 -7.58 -8.95
CA ILE A 165 -12.99 -6.77 -8.01
C ILE A 165 -12.90 -7.49 -6.66
N HIS A 166 -13.98 -8.06 -6.14
CA HIS A 166 -13.98 -8.80 -4.87
C HIS A 166 -13.00 -9.99 -4.87
N TYR A 167 -13.02 -10.82 -5.93
CA TYR A 167 -12.08 -11.93 -6.08
C TYR A 167 -10.63 -11.46 -6.19
N ASN A 168 -10.38 -10.39 -6.97
CA ASN A 168 -9.06 -9.79 -7.10
C ASN A 168 -8.55 -9.18 -5.79
N LEU A 169 -9.44 -8.54 -5.01
CA LEU A 169 -9.10 -7.94 -3.72
C LEU A 169 -8.68 -9.01 -2.70
N LEU A 170 -9.37 -10.16 -2.69
CA LEU A 170 -8.96 -11.31 -1.88
C LEU A 170 -7.72 -12.02 -2.43
N GLY A 171 -7.33 -11.73 -3.68
CA GLY A 171 -6.22 -12.38 -4.37
C GLY A 171 -6.49 -13.86 -4.68
N VAL A 172 -7.74 -14.20 -4.98
CA VAL A 172 -8.18 -15.57 -5.28
C VAL A 172 -8.87 -15.64 -6.64
N SER A 173 -8.76 -16.80 -7.31
CA SER A 173 -9.46 -17.04 -8.58
C SER A 173 -10.98 -17.12 -8.37
N ARG A 174 -11.75 -16.84 -9.42
CA ARG A 174 -13.21 -17.04 -9.42
C ARG A 174 -13.59 -18.50 -9.13
N ASP A 175 -12.78 -19.44 -9.61
CA ASP A 175 -12.95 -20.90 -9.41
C ASP A 175 -12.40 -21.40 -8.06
N SER A 176 -12.02 -20.49 -7.15
CA SER A 176 -11.46 -20.87 -5.86
C SER A 176 -12.48 -21.55 -4.95
N THR A 177 -12.04 -22.53 -4.17
CA THR A 177 -12.91 -23.21 -3.19
C THR A 177 -13.19 -22.32 -1.99
N ASP A 178 -14.29 -22.57 -1.27
CA ASP A 178 -14.65 -21.83 -0.05
C ASP A 178 -13.53 -21.83 1.00
N VAL A 179 -12.77 -22.93 1.08
CA VAL A 179 -11.62 -23.06 1.97
C VAL A 179 -10.52 -22.07 1.59
N GLN A 180 -10.24 -21.92 0.29
CA GLN A 180 -9.25 -20.97 -0.22
C GLN A 180 -9.67 -19.53 0.02
N VAL A 181 -10.95 -19.21 -0.22
CA VAL A 181 -11.52 -17.87 0.03
C VAL A 181 -11.43 -17.50 1.52
N LYS A 182 -11.87 -18.39 2.41
CA LYS A 182 -11.76 -18.20 3.87
C LYS A 182 -10.32 -18.07 4.33
N GLY A 183 -9.40 -18.84 3.73
CA GLY A 183 -7.98 -18.76 4.01
C GLY A 183 -7.38 -17.40 3.62
N ALA A 184 -7.73 -16.90 2.43
CA ALA A 184 -7.30 -15.58 1.97
C ALA A 184 -7.82 -14.44 2.84
N TYR A 185 -9.11 -14.49 3.19
CA TYR A 185 -9.74 -13.54 4.10
C TYR A 185 -8.98 -13.41 5.44
N ARG A 186 -8.68 -14.53 6.11
CA ARG A 186 -7.94 -14.52 7.39
C ARG A 186 -6.56 -13.89 7.26
N ARG A 187 -5.84 -14.16 6.16
CA ARG A 187 -4.52 -13.54 5.91
C ARG A 187 -4.63 -12.02 5.76
N LEU A 188 -5.66 -11.54 5.05
CA LEU A 188 -5.86 -10.12 4.82
C LEU A 188 -6.31 -9.37 6.08
N ILE A 189 -7.14 -9.98 6.94
CA ILE A 189 -7.49 -9.41 8.25
C ILE A 189 -6.23 -9.16 9.09
N LEU A 190 -5.30 -10.12 9.12
CA LEU A 190 -4.03 -9.96 9.84
C LEU A 190 -3.08 -8.95 9.18
N LYS A 191 -3.15 -8.78 7.86
CA LYS A 191 -2.36 -7.80 7.10
C LYS A 191 -2.81 -6.37 7.41
N TRP A 192 -4.12 -6.15 7.46
CA TRP A 192 -4.74 -4.84 7.67
C TRP A 192 -5.14 -4.58 9.13
N HIS A 193 -4.64 -5.36 10.09
CA HIS A 193 -4.90 -5.13 11.51
C HIS A 193 -4.29 -3.78 11.95
N PRO A 194 -4.98 -2.97 12.78
CA PRO A 194 -4.48 -1.66 13.23
C PRO A 194 -3.11 -1.76 13.91
N ASP A 195 -2.86 -2.80 14.71
CA ASP A 195 -1.57 -3.02 15.38
C ASP A 195 -0.37 -3.13 14.41
N LYS A 196 -0.59 -3.60 13.18
CA LYS A 196 0.46 -3.73 12.17
C LYS A 196 0.61 -2.50 11.28
N ASN A 197 -0.39 -1.62 11.28
CA ASN A 197 -0.45 -0.44 10.42
C ASN A 197 -0.62 0.84 11.26
N PRO A 198 0.26 1.12 12.24
CA PRO A 198 0.10 2.26 13.16
C PRO A 198 0.24 3.63 12.47
N HIS A 199 0.81 3.66 11.25
CA HIS A 199 1.02 4.88 10.48
C HIS A 199 0.01 5.07 9.33
N GLU A 200 -0.86 4.08 9.08
CA GLU A 200 -1.78 4.03 7.94
C GLU A 200 -3.16 3.52 8.42
N LEU A 201 -3.65 4.07 9.54
CA LEU A 201 -4.79 3.53 10.27
C LEU A 201 -6.11 3.62 9.48
N LYS A 202 -6.44 4.77 8.91
CA LYS A 202 -7.71 4.96 8.20
C LYS A 202 -7.72 4.14 6.92
N TYR A 203 -6.61 4.12 6.21
CA TYR A 203 -6.44 3.31 5.02
C TYR A 203 -6.55 1.81 5.33
N ALA A 204 -5.85 1.33 6.36
CA ALA A 204 -5.94 -0.07 6.79
C ALA A 204 -7.36 -0.44 7.23
N GLU A 205 -8.05 0.43 7.98
CA GLU A 205 -9.44 0.24 8.38
C GLU A 205 -10.36 0.13 7.16
N LYS A 206 -10.23 1.03 6.18
CA LYS A 206 -11.04 0.98 4.96
C LYS A 206 -10.78 -0.31 4.18
N MET A 207 -9.51 -0.70 4.01
CA MET A 207 -9.16 -1.97 3.36
C MET A 207 -9.74 -3.18 4.11
N LEU A 208 -9.73 -3.16 5.44
CA LEU A 208 -10.33 -4.20 6.27
C LEU A 208 -11.84 -4.31 6.02
N ILE A 209 -12.53 -3.17 5.97
CA ILE A 209 -13.97 -3.10 5.65
C ILE A 209 -14.21 -3.67 4.24
N SER A 210 -13.40 -3.31 3.25
CA SER A 210 -13.51 -3.84 1.88
C SER A 210 -13.34 -5.35 1.82
N VAL A 211 -12.34 -5.86 2.54
CA VAL A 211 -12.03 -7.30 2.58
C VAL A 211 -13.19 -8.07 3.21
N LYS A 212 -13.82 -7.52 4.26
CA LYS A 212 -15.04 -8.08 4.86
C LYS A 212 -16.20 -8.11 3.87
N LEU A 213 -16.50 -6.97 3.24
CA LEU A 213 -17.58 -6.86 2.25
C LEU A 213 -17.37 -7.83 1.08
N ALA A 214 -16.15 -7.89 0.55
CA ALA A 214 -15.80 -8.80 -0.54
C ALA A 214 -16.02 -10.26 -0.17
N PHE A 215 -15.59 -10.65 1.03
CA PHE A 215 -15.80 -11.99 1.54
C PHE A 215 -17.28 -12.32 1.68
N ASP A 216 -18.06 -11.43 2.30
CA ASP A 216 -19.49 -11.65 2.52
C ASP A 216 -20.25 -11.81 1.20
N GLU A 217 -19.95 -10.98 0.19
CA GLU A 217 -20.60 -11.02 -1.12
C GLU A 217 -20.26 -12.29 -1.91
N ILE A 218 -18.99 -12.71 -1.86
CA ILE A 218 -18.55 -13.99 -2.44
C ILE A 218 -19.26 -15.17 -1.77
N MET A 219 -19.40 -15.16 -0.45
CA MET A 219 -20.07 -16.25 0.26
C MET A 219 -21.58 -16.26 -0.03
N LYS A 220 -22.25 -15.10 -0.02
CA LYS A 220 -23.67 -14.97 -0.36
C LYS A 220 -23.97 -15.49 -1.77
N SER A 221 -23.23 -15.01 -2.77
CA SER A 221 -23.44 -15.43 -4.17
C SER A 221 -23.27 -16.95 -4.38
N ARG A 222 -22.40 -17.61 -3.60
CA ARG A 222 -22.24 -19.07 -3.64
C ARG A 222 -23.40 -19.82 -2.98
N THR A 223 -23.89 -19.31 -1.86
CA THR A 223 -25.04 -19.91 -1.15
C THR A 223 -26.36 -19.75 -1.91
N SER A 224 -26.54 -18.66 -2.66
CA SER A 224 -27.75 -18.43 -3.46
C SER A 224 -27.82 -19.29 -4.73
N ASN A 225 -26.67 -19.82 -5.19
CA ASN A 225 -26.55 -20.64 -6.39
C ASN A 225 -26.45 -22.16 -6.10
N SER A 226 -26.55 -22.57 -4.83
CA SER A 226 -26.58 -23.98 -4.40
C SER A 226 -27.98 -24.36 -3.94
#